data_AF-A0A381VBK7-F1
#
_entry.id   AF-A0A381VBK7-F1
#
_cell.length_a   1.000
_cell.length_b   1.000
_cell.length_c   1.000
_cell.angle_alpha   90.00
_cell.angle_beta   90.00
_cell.angle_gamma   90.00
#
_symmetry.space_group_name_H-M   'P 1'
#
loop_
_entity.id
_entity.type
_entity.pdbx_description
1 polymer ?
#
loop_
_entity_poly.entity_id
_entity_poly.type
_entity_poly.pdbx_seq_one_letter_code
_entity_poly.pdbx_strand_id
1 'polypeptide(L)'
;VSAPNLSLFALEGIPLISEGDNVGAIIAQALSLPNQEPEDGDVLVLAQKIVSKAEGRAVRLDTVEPSPKARELAAEVDKDPRVMELILGESRQVIRKKPGVIIVEHLLGYILANAGIDRSNVQPEEDWVLMLPVDPDGSAEKIRKTLQDHFSVHIGVIIADSVGRAWRLGTTGMALGSAGVVALDNLRGQLDLFGRKLEVSEHAVGDAVAAAAELLMGEAAEAIPAVIVRGLGAGHSEQSAAELLRPENEDLFR
;
A
#
# COMPACT_ATOMS: atom_id res chain seq x y z
N VAL A 1 16.40 -4.01 -30.84
CA VAL A 1 15.99 -3.92 -29.42
C VAL A 1 15.12 -5.13 -29.16
N SER A 2 15.48 -6.02 -28.23
CA SER A 2 14.56 -7.06 -27.77
C SER A 2 13.49 -6.38 -26.93
N ALA A 3 12.21 -6.68 -27.18
CA ALA A 3 11.15 -6.12 -26.35
C ALA A 3 11.25 -6.73 -24.94
N PRO A 4 11.23 -5.91 -23.86
CA PRO A 4 11.16 -6.43 -22.51
C PRO A 4 9.82 -7.14 -22.28
N ASN A 5 9.83 -8.20 -21.49
CA ASN A 5 8.62 -8.90 -21.04
C ASN A 5 8.43 -8.66 -19.54
N LEU A 6 7.17 -8.52 -19.14
CA LEU A 6 6.76 -8.42 -17.74
C LEU A 6 5.71 -9.50 -17.48
N SER A 7 5.84 -10.25 -16.39
CA SER A 7 4.84 -11.25 -15.97
C SER A 7 4.46 -11.07 -14.51
N LEU A 8 3.19 -11.35 -14.21
CA LEU A 8 2.65 -11.27 -12.86
C LEU A 8 1.97 -12.60 -12.50
N PHE A 9 2.17 -13.07 -11.27
CA PHE A 9 1.47 -14.24 -10.75
C PHE A 9 1.16 -14.09 -9.26
N ALA A 10 -0.04 -14.54 -8.88
CA ALA A 10 -0.51 -14.58 -7.51
C ALA A 10 0.21 -15.69 -6.73
N LEU A 11 0.47 -15.46 -5.45
CA LEU A 11 0.98 -16.49 -4.55
C LEU A 11 -0.16 -17.24 -3.87
N GLU A 12 -0.08 -18.56 -3.90
CA GLU A 12 -0.95 -19.46 -3.14
C GLU A 12 -0.33 -19.84 -1.79
N GLY A 13 -1.14 -20.41 -0.90
CA GLY A 13 -0.67 -21.00 0.36
C GLY A 13 -0.49 -20.01 1.52
N ILE A 14 -0.98 -18.78 1.39
CA ILE A 14 -0.94 -17.78 2.47
C ILE A 14 -2.20 -17.95 3.36
N PRO A 15 -2.05 -18.25 4.66
CA PRO A 15 -3.18 -18.39 5.58
C PRO A 15 -3.79 -17.04 5.94
N LEU A 16 -4.93 -17.07 6.65
CA LEU A 16 -5.46 -15.88 7.30
C LEU A 16 -4.48 -15.40 8.37
N ILE A 17 -4.11 -14.12 8.29
CA ILE A 17 -3.13 -13.50 9.17
C ILE A 17 -3.80 -12.98 10.45
N SER A 18 -3.13 -13.22 11.58
CA SER A 18 -3.48 -12.76 12.92
C SER A 18 -2.42 -11.82 13.48
N GLU A 19 -2.76 -11.11 14.55
CA GLU A 19 -1.82 -10.27 15.28
C GLU A 19 -0.61 -11.08 15.78
N GLY A 20 0.59 -10.55 15.55
CA GLY A 20 1.86 -11.16 15.95
C GLY A 20 2.44 -12.16 14.94
N ASP A 21 1.72 -12.47 13.85
CA ASP A 21 2.24 -13.34 12.80
C ASP A 21 3.46 -12.72 12.10
N ASN A 22 4.46 -13.55 11.78
CA ASN A 22 5.61 -13.11 11.00
C ASN A 22 5.30 -13.22 9.50
N VAL A 23 4.84 -12.11 8.90
CA VAL A 23 4.49 -12.04 7.47
C VAL A 23 5.65 -12.46 6.58
N GLY A 24 6.88 -12.00 6.84
CA GLY A 24 8.04 -12.38 6.02
C GLY A 24 8.29 -13.89 6.00
N ALA A 25 8.18 -14.55 7.16
CA ALA A 25 8.33 -16.00 7.25
C ALA A 25 7.17 -16.76 6.58
N ILE A 26 5.94 -16.26 6.69
CA ILE A 26 4.76 -16.85 6.03
C ILE A 26 4.89 -16.74 4.51
N ILE A 27 5.32 -15.57 4.01
CA ILE A 27 5.55 -15.39 2.57
C ILE A 27 6.70 -16.28 2.09
N ALA A 28 7.77 -16.45 2.87
CA ALA A 28 8.85 -17.37 2.51
C ALA A 28 8.35 -18.82 2.37
N GLN A 29 7.43 -19.25 3.24
CA GLN A 29 6.80 -20.57 3.12
C GLN A 29 5.95 -20.69 1.85
N ALA A 30 5.16 -19.66 1.53
CA ALA A 30 4.37 -19.63 0.29
C ALA A 30 5.27 -19.68 -0.96
N LEU A 31 6.34 -18.89 -0.99
CA LEU A 31 7.32 -18.86 -2.07
C LEU A 31 8.10 -20.17 -2.23
N SER A 32 8.18 -21.00 -1.18
CA SER A 32 8.80 -22.33 -1.25
C SER A 32 7.90 -23.38 -1.91
N LEU A 33 6.65 -23.05 -2.25
CA LEU A 33 5.77 -23.94 -3.01
C LEU A 33 6.22 -24.04 -4.48
N PRO A 34 5.92 -25.16 -5.17
CA PRO A 34 6.34 -25.35 -6.56
C PRO A 34 5.89 -24.22 -7.50
N ASN A 35 6.81 -23.75 -8.34
CA ASN A 35 6.60 -22.69 -9.34
C ASN A 35 6.30 -21.29 -8.75
N GLN A 36 6.59 -21.05 -7.47
CA GLN A 36 6.45 -19.74 -6.84
C GLN A 36 7.77 -19.14 -6.34
N GLU A 37 8.90 -19.83 -6.57
CA GLU A 37 10.21 -19.39 -6.09
C GLU A 37 10.59 -18.02 -6.70
N PRO A 38 11.09 -17.07 -5.89
CA PRO A 38 11.48 -15.76 -6.38
C PRO A 38 12.77 -15.84 -7.19
N GLU A 39 12.90 -14.96 -8.17
CA GLU A 39 14.11 -14.76 -8.96
C GLU A 39 14.76 -13.39 -8.64
N ASP A 40 16.05 -13.26 -8.92
CA ASP A 40 16.74 -11.96 -8.86
C ASP A 40 16.00 -10.92 -9.72
N GLY A 41 15.72 -9.76 -9.11
CA GLY A 41 15.04 -8.65 -9.77
C GLY A 41 13.51 -8.71 -9.72
N ASP A 42 12.93 -9.72 -9.08
CA ASP A 42 11.48 -9.77 -8.82
C ASP A 42 11.03 -8.65 -7.86
N VAL A 43 9.75 -8.30 -7.93
CA VAL A 43 9.06 -7.47 -6.95
C VAL A 43 7.90 -8.25 -6.35
N LEU A 44 7.92 -8.43 -5.03
CA LEU A 44 6.80 -8.92 -4.26
C LEU A 44 5.88 -7.75 -3.89
N VAL A 45 4.63 -7.80 -4.31
CA VAL A 45 3.60 -6.86 -3.87
C VAL A 45 2.72 -7.54 -2.83
N LEU A 46 2.48 -6.88 -1.70
CA LEU A 46 1.67 -7.35 -0.59
C LEU A 46 0.52 -6.39 -0.32
N ALA A 47 -0.69 -6.92 -0.10
CA ALA A 47 -1.79 -6.12 0.40
C ALA A 47 -1.48 -5.65 1.84
N GLN A 48 -1.65 -4.36 2.13
CA GLN A 48 -1.37 -3.82 3.46
C GLN A 48 -2.14 -4.51 4.57
N LYS A 49 -3.34 -5.03 4.26
CA LYS A 49 -4.23 -5.69 5.23
C LYS A 49 -3.53 -6.81 6.01
N ILE A 50 -2.68 -7.61 5.37
CA ILE A 50 -1.96 -8.69 6.06
C ILE A 50 -0.84 -8.14 6.95
N VAL A 51 -0.23 -7.03 6.57
CA VAL A 51 0.80 -6.34 7.37
C VAL A 51 0.16 -5.67 8.57
N SER A 52 -0.91 -4.90 8.36
CA SER A 52 -1.69 -4.25 9.42
C SER A 52 -2.23 -5.24 10.44
N LYS A 53 -2.73 -6.41 10.01
CA LYS A 53 -3.18 -7.48 10.91
C LYS A 53 -2.03 -8.00 11.76
N ALA A 54 -0.91 -8.37 11.15
CA ALA A 54 0.27 -8.86 11.86
C ALA A 54 0.82 -7.83 12.86
N GLU A 55 0.75 -6.54 12.53
CA GLU A 55 1.21 -5.43 13.37
C GLU A 55 0.20 -4.99 14.44
N GLY A 56 -0.92 -5.69 14.61
CA GLY A 56 -1.91 -5.36 15.64
C GLY A 56 -2.64 -4.05 15.40
N ARG A 57 -2.83 -3.66 14.13
CA ARG A 57 -3.53 -2.41 13.74
C ARG A 57 -5.06 -2.55 13.71
N ALA A 58 -5.58 -3.70 14.15
CA ALA A 58 -7.00 -3.92 14.30
C ALA A 58 -7.50 -3.28 15.62
N VAL A 59 -8.59 -2.54 15.56
CA VAL A 59 -9.18 -1.85 16.71
C VAL A 59 -10.65 -2.21 16.83
N ARG A 60 -11.08 -2.54 18.06
CA ARG A 60 -12.51 -2.67 18.38
C ARG A 60 -13.11 -1.31 18.63
N LEU A 61 -14.17 -0.97 17.92
CA LEU A 61 -14.85 0.31 18.07
C LEU A 61 -15.48 0.48 19.45
N ASP A 62 -15.94 -0.59 20.10
CA ASP A 62 -16.48 -0.53 21.47
C ASP A 62 -15.45 -0.08 22.53
N THR A 63 -14.16 -0.14 22.22
CA THR A 63 -13.08 0.38 23.07
C THR A 63 -12.74 1.85 22.82
N VAL A 64 -13.35 2.47 21.81
CA VAL A 64 -13.05 3.85 21.40
C VAL A 64 -14.06 4.81 21.99
N GLU A 65 -13.58 5.76 22.79
CA GLU A 65 -14.36 6.88 23.34
C GLU A 65 -14.24 8.10 22.42
N PRO A 66 -15.29 8.50 21.68
CA PRO A 66 -15.20 9.62 20.76
C PRO A 66 -15.12 10.96 21.48
N SER A 67 -14.16 11.79 21.08
CA SER A 67 -14.02 13.17 21.53
C SER A 67 -15.20 14.06 21.06
N PRO A 68 -15.45 15.22 21.71
CA PRO A 68 -16.48 16.16 21.24
C PRO A 68 -16.30 16.56 19.77
N LYS A 69 -15.04 16.77 19.34
CA LYS A 69 -14.68 17.10 17.95
C LYS A 69 -15.04 15.96 17.00
N ALA A 70 -14.73 14.71 17.35
CA ALA A 70 -15.09 13.56 16.54
C ALA A 70 -16.62 13.42 16.42
N ARG A 71 -17.38 13.62 17.50
CA ARG A 71 -18.84 13.56 17.49
C ARG A 71 -19.47 14.62 16.57
N GLU A 72 -18.99 15.86 16.67
CA GLU A 72 -19.45 16.96 15.83
C GLU A 72 -19.19 16.68 14.35
N LEU A 73 -17.95 16.32 14.00
CA LEU A 73 -17.56 16.07 12.63
C LEU A 73 -18.25 14.83 12.04
N ALA A 74 -18.40 13.77 12.84
CA ALA A 74 -19.09 12.55 12.44
C ALA A 74 -20.57 12.80 12.12
N ALA A 75 -21.25 13.66 12.87
CA ALA A 75 -22.62 14.06 12.58
C ALA A 75 -22.73 14.83 11.26
N GLU A 76 -21.76 15.68 10.95
CA GLU A 76 -21.73 16.45 9.69
C GLU A 76 -21.54 15.56 8.45
N VAL A 77 -20.74 14.50 8.57
CA VAL A 77 -20.39 13.62 7.45
C VAL A 77 -21.13 12.28 7.46
N ASP A 78 -22.16 12.12 8.30
CA ASP A 78 -22.96 10.90 8.45
C ASP A 78 -22.11 9.64 8.69
N LYS A 79 -21.32 9.66 9.77
CA LYS A 79 -20.39 8.58 10.10
C LYS A 79 -20.41 8.21 11.57
N ASP A 80 -19.93 7.02 11.89
CA ASP A 80 -19.74 6.57 13.28
C ASP A 80 -18.68 7.45 13.98
N PRO A 81 -19.02 8.11 15.11
CA PRO A 81 -18.07 8.95 15.84
C PRO A 81 -16.85 8.20 16.37
N ARG A 82 -16.95 6.88 16.62
CA ARG A 82 -15.84 6.02 17.04
C ARG A 82 -14.82 5.87 15.91
N VAL A 83 -15.30 5.68 14.67
CA VAL A 83 -14.41 5.70 13.50
C VAL A 83 -13.87 7.08 13.23
N MET A 84 -14.66 8.14 13.44
CA MET A 84 -14.16 9.51 13.27
C MET A 84 -13.02 9.82 14.25
N GLU A 85 -13.09 9.34 15.49
CA GLU A 85 -12.01 9.48 16.46
C GLU A 85 -10.70 8.87 15.94
N LEU A 86 -10.76 7.64 15.41
CA LEU A 86 -9.59 6.98 14.83
C LEU A 86 -9.08 7.71 13.58
N ILE A 87 -9.97 8.17 12.70
CA ILE A 87 -9.59 8.96 11.53
C ILE A 87 -8.82 10.21 11.95
N LEU A 88 -9.33 10.96 12.92
CA LEU A 88 -8.67 12.17 13.42
C LEU A 88 -7.35 11.85 14.11
N GLY A 89 -7.25 10.73 14.82
CA GLY A 89 -6.00 10.26 15.44
C GLY A 89 -4.91 9.91 14.43
N GLU A 90 -5.29 9.39 13.26
CA GLU A 90 -4.39 9.01 12.17
C GLU A 90 -4.22 10.13 11.11
N SER A 91 -4.70 11.34 11.38
CA SER A 91 -4.70 12.44 10.41
C SER A 91 -4.04 13.72 10.93
N ARG A 92 -3.30 14.40 10.05
CA ARG A 92 -2.79 15.76 10.30
C ARG A 92 -3.91 16.80 10.14
N GLN A 93 -4.73 16.63 9.11
CA GLN A 93 -5.80 17.57 8.79
C GLN A 93 -6.89 16.94 7.92
N VAL A 94 -8.08 17.56 7.94
CA VAL A 94 -9.18 17.23 7.03
C VAL A 94 -9.05 18.08 5.77
N ILE A 95 -8.95 17.43 4.62
CA ILE A 95 -8.77 18.08 3.32
C ILE A 95 -10.13 18.40 2.69
N ARG A 96 -11.03 17.41 2.60
CA ARG A 96 -12.40 17.60 2.09
C ARG A 96 -13.38 16.73 2.86
N LYS A 97 -14.63 17.17 2.94
CA LYS A 97 -15.70 16.43 3.60
C LYS A 97 -17.05 16.71 2.97
N LYS A 98 -17.92 15.69 3.00
CA LYS A 98 -19.35 15.74 2.70
C LYS A 98 -20.03 14.54 3.38
N PRO A 99 -21.37 14.48 3.45
CA PRO A 99 -22.05 13.26 3.91
C PRO A 99 -21.54 12.00 3.19
N GLY A 100 -21.17 10.99 3.98
CA GLY A 100 -20.62 9.71 3.55
C GLY A 100 -19.13 9.69 3.19
N VAL A 101 -18.45 10.84 3.05
CA VAL A 101 -17.05 10.89 2.59
C VAL A 101 -16.23 11.93 3.36
N ILE A 102 -15.11 11.50 3.92
CA ILE A 102 -14.08 12.37 4.48
C ILE A 102 -12.72 12.02 3.86
N ILE A 103 -12.03 13.03 3.35
CA ILE A 103 -10.68 12.95 2.82
C ILE A 103 -9.76 13.72 3.77
N VAL A 104 -8.69 13.07 4.18
CA VAL A 104 -7.74 13.58 5.18
C VAL A 104 -6.33 13.40 4.67
N GLU A 105 -5.41 14.15 5.25
CA GLU A 105 -3.98 13.87 5.15
C GLU A 105 -3.59 12.95 6.31
N HIS A 106 -3.24 11.70 6.00
CA HIS A 106 -2.77 10.73 6.97
C HIS A 106 -1.46 11.19 7.63
N LEU A 107 -1.13 10.70 8.83
CA LEU A 107 0.15 10.98 9.49
C LEU A 107 1.39 10.56 8.67
N LEU A 108 1.20 9.65 7.70
CA LEU A 108 2.22 9.19 6.75
C LEU A 108 2.29 10.06 5.47
N GLY A 109 1.44 11.08 5.34
CA GLY A 109 1.44 12.01 4.21
C GLY A 109 0.49 11.67 3.06
N TYR A 110 -0.13 10.49 3.07
CA TYR A 110 -1.12 10.11 2.05
C TYR A 110 -2.38 10.98 2.15
N ILE A 111 -2.94 11.37 1.01
CA ILE A 111 -4.27 11.98 0.95
C ILE A 111 -5.25 10.95 0.44
N LEU A 112 -6.12 10.49 1.33
CA LEU A 112 -7.04 9.40 1.02
C LEU A 112 -8.29 9.46 1.89
N ALA A 113 -9.29 8.66 1.51
CA ALA A 113 -10.53 8.60 2.25
C ALA A 113 -10.31 7.92 3.61
N ASN A 114 -10.95 8.43 4.65
CA ASN A 114 -11.06 7.76 5.95
C ASN A 114 -9.73 7.40 6.63
N ALA A 115 -8.63 8.10 6.34
CA ALA A 115 -7.30 7.75 6.85
C ALA A 115 -6.87 6.31 6.52
N GLY A 116 -7.46 5.67 5.50
CA GLY A 116 -7.11 4.30 5.09
C GLY A 116 -7.69 3.26 6.04
N ILE A 117 -8.56 3.69 6.96
CA ILE A 117 -9.23 2.82 7.90
C ILE A 117 -10.28 2.01 7.14
N ASP A 118 -10.09 0.70 7.15
CA ASP A 118 -10.94 -0.26 6.46
C ASP A 118 -11.84 -1.02 7.46
N ARG A 119 -13.05 -1.36 7.01
CA ARG A 119 -14.02 -2.21 7.71
C ARG A 119 -14.24 -3.56 7.02
N SER A 120 -13.77 -3.72 5.79
CA SER A 120 -13.89 -4.93 4.99
C SER A 120 -12.79 -5.92 5.35
N ASN A 121 -13.07 -7.21 5.22
CA ASN A 121 -12.12 -8.30 5.47
C ASN A 121 -11.43 -8.24 6.86
N VAL A 122 -12.08 -7.63 7.83
CA VAL A 122 -11.76 -7.68 9.28
C VAL A 122 -12.57 -8.78 9.95
N GLN A 123 -12.22 -9.16 11.19
CA GLN A 123 -12.87 -10.27 11.90
C GLN A 123 -14.42 -10.20 11.83
N PRO A 124 -15.12 -11.34 11.80
CA PRO A 124 -16.57 -11.40 11.56
C PRO A 124 -17.44 -10.79 12.68
N GLU A 125 -16.86 -10.44 13.83
CA GLU A 125 -17.57 -9.73 14.89
C GLU A 125 -17.76 -8.25 14.50
N GLU A 126 -19.03 -7.82 14.42
CA GLU A 126 -19.46 -6.48 14.01
C GLU A 126 -18.98 -5.40 15.00
N ASP A 127 -17.72 -4.97 14.92
CA ASP A 127 -17.22 -3.68 15.44
C ASP A 127 -15.70 -3.49 15.28
N TRP A 128 -15.01 -4.30 14.48
CA TRP A 128 -13.58 -4.10 14.22
C TRP A 128 -13.33 -3.18 13.02
N VAL A 129 -12.25 -2.40 13.10
CA VAL A 129 -11.67 -1.68 11.96
C VAL A 129 -10.18 -1.95 11.89
N LEU A 130 -9.59 -1.78 10.70
CA LEU A 130 -8.17 -1.97 10.47
C LEU A 130 -7.54 -0.64 10.05
N MET A 131 -6.57 -0.17 10.82
CA MET A 131 -5.77 1.01 10.48
C MET A 131 -4.57 0.60 9.62
N LEU A 132 -3.96 1.55 8.92
CA LEU A 132 -2.77 1.32 8.11
C LEU A 132 -1.57 0.91 8.99
N PRO A 133 -0.53 0.26 8.41
CA PRO A 133 0.74 0.01 9.09
C PRO A 133 1.35 1.33 9.57
N VAL A 134 2.05 1.32 10.70
CA VAL A 134 2.67 2.55 11.26
C VAL A 134 3.88 2.98 10.44
N ASP A 135 4.62 2.02 9.88
CA ASP A 135 5.83 2.24 9.08
C ASP A 135 5.88 1.22 7.92
N PRO A 136 5.09 1.44 6.85
CA PRO A 136 4.99 0.48 5.76
C PRO A 136 6.32 0.33 4.99
N ASP A 137 7.14 1.37 4.86
CA ASP A 137 8.48 1.25 4.26
C ASP A 137 9.39 0.35 5.13
N GLY A 138 9.42 0.56 6.44
CA GLY A 138 10.18 -0.29 7.37
C GLY A 138 9.69 -1.74 7.40
N SER A 139 8.39 -1.97 7.25
CA SER A 139 7.83 -3.33 7.15
C SER A 139 8.16 -4.00 5.82
N ALA A 140 8.16 -3.27 4.71
CA ALA A 140 8.64 -3.76 3.43
C ALA A 140 10.11 -4.19 3.50
N GLU A 141 10.97 -3.40 4.15
CA GLU A 141 12.40 -3.71 4.30
C GLU A 141 12.63 -4.94 5.20
N LYS A 142 11.89 -5.10 6.31
CA LYS A 142 11.97 -6.30 7.17
C LYS A 142 11.57 -7.57 6.41
N ILE A 143 10.49 -7.50 5.63
CA ILE A 143 10.03 -8.62 4.80
C ILE A 143 11.07 -8.92 3.74
N ARG A 144 11.53 -7.90 3.01
CA ARG A 144 12.59 -8.02 2.00
C ARG A 144 13.79 -8.76 2.56
N LYS A 145 14.36 -8.29 3.68
CA LYS A 145 15.51 -8.91 4.34
C LYS A 145 15.26 -10.39 4.66
N THR A 146 14.09 -10.72 5.21
CA THR A 146 13.72 -12.11 5.51
C THR A 146 13.77 -12.99 4.26
N LEU A 147 13.27 -12.48 3.13
CA LEU A 147 13.28 -13.21 1.85
C LEU A 147 14.68 -13.30 1.24
N GLN A 148 15.48 -12.24 1.32
CA GLN A 148 16.88 -12.27 0.84
C GLN A 148 17.71 -13.27 1.63
N ASP A 149 17.55 -13.29 2.97
CA ASP A 149 18.25 -14.24 3.84
C ASP A 149 17.83 -15.70 3.56
N HIS A 150 16.56 -15.91 3.18
CA HIS A 150 16.01 -17.26 2.92
C HIS A 150 16.36 -17.80 1.52
N PHE A 151 16.20 -16.98 0.48
CA PHE A 151 16.34 -17.40 -0.93
C PHE A 151 17.64 -16.96 -1.59
N SER A 152 18.44 -16.10 -0.94
CA SER A 152 19.68 -15.54 -1.51
C SER A 152 19.48 -14.79 -2.84
N VAL A 153 18.36 -14.05 -2.96
CA VAL A 153 18.01 -13.23 -4.14
C VAL A 153 17.93 -11.74 -3.81
N HIS A 154 18.06 -10.88 -4.82
CA HIS A 154 17.75 -9.46 -4.78
C HIS A 154 16.30 -9.26 -5.18
N ILE A 155 15.45 -8.98 -4.20
CA ILE A 155 14.01 -8.81 -4.41
C ILE A 155 13.58 -7.42 -3.93
N GLY A 156 12.64 -6.81 -4.66
CA GLY A 156 11.90 -5.64 -4.21
C GLY A 156 10.63 -6.05 -3.45
N VAL A 157 10.20 -5.24 -2.49
CA VAL A 157 8.91 -5.42 -1.80
C VAL A 157 8.11 -4.13 -1.88
N ILE A 158 6.83 -4.24 -2.19
CA ILE A 158 5.85 -3.14 -2.13
C ILE A 158 4.69 -3.57 -1.22
N ILE A 159 4.31 -2.71 -0.30
CA ILE A 159 3.07 -2.81 0.45
C ILE A 159 2.06 -1.87 -0.19
N ALA A 160 0.94 -2.41 -0.67
CA ALA A 160 -0.05 -1.70 -1.44
C ALA A 160 -1.42 -1.66 -0.74
N ASP A 161 -2.18 -0.60 -1.00
CA ASP A 161 -3.58 -0.48 -0.61
C ASP A 161 -4.43 -0.01 -1.77
N SER A 162 -5.73 -0.32 -1.71
CA SER A 162 -6.67 0.12 -2.74
C SER A 162 -7.20 1.50 -2.40
N VAL A 163 -6.98 2.48 -3.30
CA VAL A 163 -7.37 3.86 -3.06
C VAL A 163 -8.19 4.44 -4.20
N GLY A 164 -9.16 5.27 -3.85
CA GLY A 164 -9.83 6.14 -4.81
C GLY A 164 -8.90 7.25 -5.30
N ARG A 165 -9.27 7.91 -6.40
CA ARG A 165 -8.48 9.00 -6.98
C ARG A 165 -9.34 10.09 -7.58
N ALA A 166 -8.78 11.29 -7.69
CA ALA A 166 -9.49 12.41 -8.29
C ALA A 166 -9.89 12.12 -9.76
N TRP A 167 -11.02 12.71 -10.17
CA TRP A 167 -11.55 12.75 -11.55
C TRP A 167 -11.97 11.42 -12.18
N ARG A 168 -11.70 10.27 -11.57
CA ARG A 168 -12.07 8.95 -12.10
C ARG A 168 -12.80 8.11 -11.08
N LEU A 169 -13.74 7.29 -11.55
CA LEU A 169 -14.43 6.29 -10.73
C LEU A 169 -13.55 5.03 -10.60
N GLY A 170 -13.76 4.30 -9.49
CA GLY A 170 -13.03 3.07 -9.16
C GLY A 170 -11.78 3.30 -8.30
N THR A 171 -11.37 2.24 -7.59
CA THR A 171 -10.10 2.16 -6.87
C THR A 171 -8.97 1.72 -7.79
N THR A 172 -7.74 1.95 -7.33
CA THR A 172 -6.52 1.39 -7.91
C THR A 172 -5.50 1.19 -6.79
N GLY A 173 -4.58 0.25 -6.99
CA GLY A 173 -3.49 -0.02 -6.07
C GLY A 173 -2.54 1.17 -6.03
N MET A 174 -2.15 1.56 -4.82
CA MET A 174 -1.14 2.59 -4.53
C MET A 174 -0.10 2.00 -3.59
N ALA A 175 1.17 2.30 -3.83
CA ALA A 175 2.25 1.89 -2.94
C ALA A 175 2.22 2.75 -1.66
N LEU A 176 1.98 2.10 -0.52
CA LEU A 176 2.12 2.74 0.79
C LEU A 176 3.56 2.66 1.28
N GLY A 177 4.19 1.50 1.10
CA GLY A 177 5.59 1.27 1.49
C GLY A 177 6.34 0.50 0.42
N SER A 178 7.64 0.70 0.33
CA SER A 178 8.49 -0.07 -0.57
C SER A 178 9.92 -0.20 -0.08
N ALA A 179 10.57 -1.27 -0.50
CA ALA A 179 11.98 -1.54 -0.24
C ALA A 179 12.62 -2.24 -1.44
N GLY A 180 13.83 -1.83 -1.85
CA GLY A 180 14.53 -2.43 -2.99
C GLY A 180 13.93 -2.09 -4.35
N VAL A 181 12.96 -1.17 -4.45
CA VAL A 181 12.29 -0.80 -5.71
C VAL A 181 12.56 0.67 -6.04
N VAL A 182 12.73 1.00 -7.32
CA VAL A 182 12.66 2.40 -7.78
C VAL A 182 11.20 2.80 -7.71
N ALA A 183 10.81 3.57 -6.69
CA ALA A 183 9.43 4.00 -6.50
C ALA A 183 9.05 5.09 -7.52
N LEU A 184 9.93 6.10 -7.67
CA LEU A 184 9.79 7.20 -8.62
C LEU A 184 10.99 7.24 -9.56
N ASP A 185 10.74 6.96 -10.84
CA ASP A 185 11.75 7.03 -11.89
C ASP A 185 11.76 8.44 -12.51
N ASN A 186 12.80 9.21 -12.18
CA ASN A 186 12.97 10.58 -12.63
C ASN A 186 13.68 10.60 -13.99
N LEU A 187 12.90 10.83 -15.05
CA LEU A 187 13.37 10.87 -16.43
C LEU A 187 13.83 12.27 -16.86
N ARG A 188 13.76 13.28 -15.98
CA ARG A 188 14.17 14.64 -16.32
C ARG A 188 15.64 14.70 -16.73
N GLY A 189 15.91 15.45 -17.78
CA GLY A 189 17.24 15.57 -18.39
C GLY A 189 17.60 14.45 -19.36
N GLN A 190 16.88 13.31 -19.37
CA GLN A 190 17.04 12.30 -20.41
C GLN A 190 16.56 12.84 -21.77
N LEU A 191 17.07 12.24 -22.85
CA LEU A 191 16.69 12.61 -24.21
C LEU A 191 15.53 11.77 -24.71
N ASP A 192 14.56 12.40 -25.36
CA ASP A 192 13.52 11.71 -26.09
C ASP A 192 14.03 11.12 -27.42
N LEU A 193 13.13 10.48 -28.18
CA LEU A 193 13.43 9.87 -29.48
C LEU A 193 14.01 10.83 -30.52
N PHE A 194 13.89 12.14 -30.33
CA PHE A 194 14.36 13.18 -31.25
C PHE A 194 15.46 14.05 -30.63
N GLY A 195 16.06 13.63 -29.52
CA GLY A 195 17.15 14.32 -28.86
C GLY A 195 16.74 15.55 -28.03
N ARG A 196 15.45 15.70 -27.70
CA ARG A 196 14.97 16.78 -26.82
C ARG A 196 15.03 16.33 -25.37
N LYS A 197 15.46 17.21 -24.47
CA LYS A 197 15.50 16.89 -23.04
C LYS A 197 14.08 16.85 -22.47
N LEU A 198 13.80 15.83 -21.66
CA LEU A 198 12.58 15.75 -20.86
C LEU A 198 12.67 16.72 -19.68
N GLU A 199 11.67 17.58 -19.50
CA GLU A 199 11.71 18.63 -18.48
C GLU A 199 10.92 18.26 -17.21
N VAL A 200 9.84 17.49 -17.35
CA VAL A 200 8.89 17.19 -16.27
C VAL A 200 8.63 15.70 -16.08
N SER A 201 9.20 14.85 -16.93
CA SER A 201 8.82 13.43 -16.98
C SER A 201 9.33 12.67 -15.76
N GLU A 202 8.38 12.11 -15.03
CA GLU A 202 8.60 11.15 -13.94
C GLU A 202 7.61 10.01 -14.10
N HIS A 203 8.02 8.82 -13.69
CA HIS A 203 7.19 7.63 -13.74
C HIS A 203 7.05 7.04 -12.33
N ALA A 204 5.81 7.01 -11.83
CA ALA A 204 5.46 6.41 -10.55
C ALA A 204 5.44 4.87 -10.67
N VAL A 205 6.64 4.28 -10.78
CA VAL A 205 6.81 2.84 -10.97
C VAL A 205 6.19 2.05 -9.82
N GLY A 206 6.35 2.50 -8.57
CA GLY A 206 5.75 1.84 -7.40
C GLY A 206 4.22 1.71 -7.52
N ASP A 207 3.53 2.79 -7.86
CA ASP A 207 2.07 2.80 -8.04
C ASP A 207 1.64 1.99 -9.27
N ALA A 208 2.39 2.06 -10.38
CA ALA A 208 2.08 1.26 -11.57
C ALA A 208 2.15 -0.25 -11.29
N VAL A 209 3.13 -0.68 -10.48
CA VAL A 209 3.30 -2.07 -10.06
C VAL A 209 2.22 -2.48 -9.06
N ALA A 210 1.89 -1.62 -8.09
CA ALA A 210 0.81 -1.85 -7.14
C ALA A 210 -0.54 -2.03 -7.85
N ALA A 211 -0.86 -1.13 -8.79
CA ALA A 211 -2.08 -1.21 -9.59
C ALA A 211 -2.17 -2.47 -10.45
N ALA A 212 -1.04 -2.92 -11.02
CA ALA A 212 -1.01 -4.15 -11.82
C ALA A 212 -1.21 -5.40 -10.96
N ALA A 213 -0.61 -5.45 -9.77
CA ALA A 213 -0.76 -6.57 -8.83
C ALA A 213 -2.20 -6.70 -8.30
N GLU A 214 -2.87 -5.57 -8.05
CA GLU A 214 -4.26 -5.55 -7.56
C GLU A 214 -5.24 -6.25 -8.51
N LEU A 215 -4.98 -6.26 -9.82
CA LEU A 215 -5.77 -7.01 -10.80
C LEU A 215 -5.81 -8.52 -10.50
N LEU A 216 -4.77 -9.06 -9.86
CA LEU A 216 -4.70 -10.45 -9.42
C LEU A 216 -5.13 -10.64 -7.97
N MET A 217 -4.87 -9.66 -7.10
CA MET A 217 -5.27 -9.72 -5.68
C MET A 217 -6.79 -9.70 -5.52
N GLY A 218 -7.48 -8.91 -6.36
CA GLY A 218 -8.90 -8.63 -6.19
C GLY A 218 -9.18 -7.70 -5.00
N GLU A 219 -10.45 -7.36 -4.83
CA GLU A 219 -10.92 -6.39 -3.83
C GLU A 219 -11.90 -7.01 -2.82
N ALA A 220 -12.21 -8.30 -2.98
CA ALA A 220 -13.28 -8.98 -2.26
C ALA A 220 -12.74 -10.19 -1.47
N ALA A 221 -13.21 -11.39 -1.81
CA ALA A 221 -12.97 -12.62 -1.06
C ALA A 221 -12.00 -13.58 -1.76
N GLU A 222 -11.27 -13.10 -2.77
CA GLU A 222 -10.30 -13.87 -3.54
C GLU A 222 -9.19 -14.46 -2.65
N ALA A 223 -8.89 -13.78 -1.54
CA ALA A 223 -7.90 -14.19 -0.53
C ALA A 223 -6.48 -14.35 -1.12
N ILE A 224 -6.11 -13.44 -2.04
CA ILE A 224 -4.79 -13.37 -2.66
C ILE A 224 -4.09 -12.09 -2.17
N PRO A 225 -3.34 -12.13 -1.05
CA PRO A 225 -2.72 -10.94 -0.49
C PRO A 225 -1.32 -10.67 -1.06
N ALA A 226 -0.80 -11.50 -1.96
CA ALA A 226 0.56 -11.39 -2.47
C ALA A 226 0.68 -11.77 -3.95
N VAL A 227 1.48 -10.99 -4.69
CA VAL A 227 1.74 -11.17 -6.13
C VAL A 227 3.22 -10.94 -6.39
N ILE A 228 3.84 -11.76 -7.23
CA ILE A 228 5.17 -11.51 -7.79
C ILE A 228 5.03 -10.81 -9.13
N VAL A 229 5.86 -9.79 -9.33
CA VAL A 229 6.05 -9.09 -10.61
C VAL A 229 7.48 -9.32 -11.07
N ARG A 230 7.64 -10.03 -12.19
CA ARG A 230 8.92 -10.50 -12.73
C ARG A 230 9.28 -9.76 -14.01
N GLY A 231 10.56 -9.38 -14.12
CA GLY A 231 11.12 -8.70 -15.29
C GLY A 231 11.39 -7.21 -15.12
N LEU A 232 11.23 -6.65 -13.91
CA LEU A 232 11.52 -5.23 -13.61
C LEU A 232 13.00 -4.96 -13.27
N GLY A 233 13.75 -5.96 -12.82
CA GLY A 233 15.15 -5.77 -12.39
C GLY A 233 15.27 -4.97 -11.09
N ALA A 234 14.41 -5.26 -10.12
CA ALA A 234 14.42 -4.61 -8.80
C ALA A 234 15.51 -5.19 -7.86
N GLY A 235 15.42 -4.86 -6.57
CA GLY A 235 16.26 -5.42 -5.51
C GLY A 235 17.49 -4.59 -5.12
N HIS A 236 17.73 -3.45 -5.79
CA HIS A 236 18.95 -2.65 -5.60
C HIS A 236 18.69 -1.16 -5.28
N SER A 237 17.44 -0.73 -5.26
CA SER A 237 17.10 0.67 -4.97
C SER A 237 17.05 0.93 -3.47
N GLU A 238 17.57 2.08 -3.07
CA GLU A 238 17.46 2.61 -1.70
C GLU A 238 16.26 3.58 -1.55
N GLN A 239 15.47 3.77 -2.61
CA GLN A 239 14.24 4.56 -2.52
C GLN A 239 13.18 3.87 -1.66
N SER A 240 12.25 4.68 -1.17
CA SER A 240 11.06 4.25 -0.44
C SER A 240 9.79 4.80 -1.11
N ALA A 241 8.61 4.37 -0.66
CA ALA A 241 7.36 4.88 -1.22
C ALA A 241 7.14 6.36 -0.86
N ALA A 242 7.86 6.89 0.14
CA ALA A 242 7.84 8.31 0.47
C ALA A 242 8.25 9.22 -0.70
N GLU A 243 9.06 8.73 -1.65
CA GLU A 243 9.43 9.47 -2.87
C GLU A 243 8.23 9.73 -3.80
N LEU A 244 7.15 8.95 -3.69
CA LEU A 244 5.91 9.15 -4.45
C LEU A 244 5.04 10.26 -3.87
N LEU A 245 5.28 10.68 -2.62
CA LEU A 245 4.48 11.70 -1.96
C LEU A 245 4.79 13.07 -2.53
N ARG A 246 3.75 13.73 -3.04
CA ARG A 246 3.86 15.12 -3.47
C ARG A 246 4.05 16.04 -2.24
N PRO A 247 5.07 16.92 -2.24
CA PRO A 247 5.24 17.94 -1.21
C PRO A 247 4.02 18.87 -1.14
N GLU A 248 3.66 19.32 0.06
CA GLU A 248 2.49 20.19 0.27
C GLU A 248 2.56 21.49 -0.55
N ASN A 249 3.74 22.10 -0.65
CA ASN A 249 3.97 23.33 -1.41
C ASN A 249 3.85 23.16 -2.94
N GLU A 250 3.76 21.93 -3.43
CA GLU A 250 3.58 21.60 -4.85
C GLU A 250 2.16 21.06 -5.15
N ASP A 251 1.35 20.81 -4.12
CA ASP A 251 0.05 20.17 -4.28
C ASP A 251 -1.09 21.17 -4.48
N LEU A 252 -1.36 21.48 -5.75
CA LEU A 252 -2.43 22.40 -6.15
C LEU A 252 -3.86 21.87 -5.90
N PHE A 253 -4.04 20.62 -5.48
CA PHE A 253 -5.36 20.00 -5.28
C PHE A 253 -5.79 19.92 -3.81
N ARG A 254 -4.87 20.21 -2.88
CA ARG A 254 -5.16 20.31 -1.44
C ARG A 254 -6.10 21.47 -1.11
#